data_AF-A0A520T6Y9-F1
#
_entry.id   AF-A0A520T6Y9-F1
#
_cell.length_a   1.000
_cell.length_b   1.000
_cell.length_c   1.000
_cell.angle_alpha   90.00
_cell.angle_beta   90.00
_cell.angle_gamma   90.00
#
_symmetry.space_group_name_H-M   'P 1'
#
loop_
_entity.id
_entity.type
_entity.pdbx_description
1 polymer ?
#
loop_
_entity_poly.entity_id
_entity_poly.type
_entity_poly.pdbx_seq_one_letter_code
_entity_poly.pdbx_strand_id
1 'polypeptide(L)'
;GGPVESTSIFVLHTIDKVNKPDVRVTNEIGFSSNKQVIENILKGKSPDKFIVSFGYTGWGPNQLENEIGQNAWEITDAHQEILFDTPNNLKINKLSEVSGFDPRIINQTQGSS
;
A
#
# COMPACT_ATOMS: atom_id res chain seq x y z
N GLY A 1 2.71 1.77 -6.24
CA GLY A 1 2.98 0.81 -7.33
C GLY A 1 4.45 0.55 -7.44
N GLY A 2 4.84 -0.14 -8.51
CA GLY A 2 6.22 -0.49 -8.78
C GLY A 2 6.42 -0.84 -10.25
N PRO A 3 7.67 -1.10 -10.67
CA PRO A 3 8.02 -1.27 -12.08
C PRO A 3 7.52 -2.59 -12.70
N VAL A 4 7.12 -3.56 -11.87
CA VAL A 4 6.67 -4.87 -12.33
C VAL A 4 5.20 -4.79 -12.78
N GLU A 5 4.90 -5.38 -13.94
CA GLU A 5 3.53 -5.41 -14.52
C GLU A 5 2.91 -4.00 -14.58
N SER A 6 3.65 -3.03 -15.11
CA SER A 6 3.28 -1.60 -15.12
C SER A 6 1.96 -1.27 -15.84
N THR A 7 1.46 -2.19 -16.66
CA THR A 7 0.16 -2.09 -17.34
C THR A 7 -1.00 -2.62 -16.50
N SER A 8 -0.72 -3.37 -15.44
CA SER A 8 -1.73 -3.92 -14.54
C SER A 8 -2.20 -2.87 -13.54
N ILE A 9 -3.52 -2.76 -13.40
CA ILE A 9 -4.18 -1.86 -12.46
C ILE A 9 -4.56 -2.65 -11.21
N PHE A 10 -4.12 -2.16 -10.07
CA PHE A 10 -4.45 -2.71 -8.77
C PHE A 10 -5.25 -1.69 -7.96
N VAL A 11 -6.24 -2.17 -7.23
CA VAL A 11 -7.09 -1.38 -6.35
C VAL A 11 -7.01 -1.95 -4.95
N LEU A 12 -6.50 -1.14 -4.02
CA LEU A 12 -6.63 -1.40 -2.59
C LEU A 12 -7.85 -0.62 -2.09
N HIS A 13 -8.80 -1.28 -1.44
CA HIS A 13 -10.06 -0.64 -1.06
C HIS A 13 -10.67 -1.20 0.21
N THR A 14 -11.59 -0.43 0.80
CA THR A 14 -12.45 -0.93 1.88
C THR A 14 -13.40 -1.99 1.34
N ILE A 15 -13.65 -3.03 2.13
CA ILE A 15 -14.57 -4.12 1.77
C ILE A 15 -16.00 -3.69 2.07
N ASP A 16 -16.88 -3.82 1.08
CA ASP A 16 -18.32 -3.59 1.23
C ASP A 16 -19.15 -4.71 0.58
N LYS A 17 -20.48 -4.57 0.58
CA LYS A 17 -21.39 -5.60 0.04
C LYS A 17 -21.31 -5.74 -1.49
N VAL A 18 -20.95 -4.67 -2.20
CA VAL A 18 -20.92 -4.55 -3.66
C VAL A 18 -19.52 -4.86 -4.21
N ASN A 19 -18.49 -4.35 -3.55
CA ASN A 19 -17.09 -4.42 -3.95
C ASN A 19 -16.36 -5.50 -3.14
N LYS A 20 -16.53 -6.75 -3.56
CA LYS A 20 -15.80 -7.88 -2.98
C LYS A 20 -14.36 -7.91 -3.51
N PRO A 21 -13.36 -8.12 -2.64
CA PRO A 21 -11.98 -8.16 -3.07
C PRO A 21 -11.60 -9.50 -3.69
N ASP A 22 -10.57 -9.48 -4.55
CA ASP A 22 -9.91 -10.70 -5.01
C ASP A 22 -9.14 -11.36 -3.86
N VAL A 23 -8.43 -10.55 -3.08
CA VAL A 23 -7.66 -10.98 -1.92
C VAL A 23 -8.04 -10.12 -0.71
N ARG A 24 -8.40 -10.78 0.39
CA ARG A 24 -8.65 -10.10 1.66
C ARG A 24 -7.31 -9.84 2.36
N VAL A 25 -6.99 -8.57 2.60
CA VAL A 25 -5.76 -8.17 3.31
C VAL A 25 -6.02 -8.14 4.82
N THR A 26 -7.14 -7.52 5.22
CA THR A 26 -7.65 -7.52 6.60
C THR A 26 -9.17 -7.73 6.58
N ASN A 27 -9.82 -7.72 7.75
CA ASN A 27 -11.29 -7.82 7.80
C ASN A 27 -12.01 -6.69 7.06
N GLU A 28 -11.35 -5.53 6.95
CA GLU A 28 -11.93 -4.28 6.43
C GLU A 28 -11.30 -3.83 5.11
N ILE A 29 -10.09 -4.31 4.78
CA ILE A 29 -9.34 -3.91 3.59
C ILE A 29 -9.16 -5.10 2.65
N GLY A 30 -9.41 -4.87 1.38
CA GLY A 30 -9.24 -5.84 0.32
C GLY A 30 -8.43 -5.29 -0.85
N PHE A 31 -7.87 -6.21 -1.61
CA PHE A 31 -7.07 -5.97 -2.80
C PHE A 31 -7.76 -6.61 -4.00
N SER A 32 -7.86 -5.85 -5.09
CA SER A 32 -8.47 -6.30 -6.34
C SER A 32 -7.61 -5.91 -7.54
N SER A 33 -7.42 -6.85 -8.45
CA SER A 33 -6.90 -6.64 -9.80
C SER A 33 -7.97 -6.88 -10.87
N ASN A 34 -9.16 -7.34 -10.46
CA ASN A 34 -10.25 -7.58 -11.38
C ASN A 34 -10.86 -6.29 -11.94
N LYS A 35 -11.42 -6.41 -13.14
CA LYS A 35 -12.06 -5.29 -13.83
C LYS A 35 -13.37 -4.83 -13.16
N GLN A 36 -14.03 -5.70 -12.37
CA GLN A 36 -15.33 -5.42 -11.79
C GLN A 36 -15.29 -4.27 -10.78
N VAL A 37 -14.31 -4.27 -9.87
CA VAL A 37 -14.14 -3.18 -8.89
C VAL A 37 -13.80 -1.87 -9.59
N ILE A 38 -12.94 -1.92 -10.62
CA ILE A 38 -12.59 -0.75 -11.44
C ILE A 38 -13.82 -0.20 -12.15
N GLU A 39 -14.63 -1.06 -12.78
CA GLU A 39 -15.88 -0.65 -13.43
C GLU A 39 -16.88 -0.05 -12.44
N ASN A 40 -16.97 -0.59 -11.23
CA ASN A 40 -17.84 -0.05 -10.19
C ASN A 40 -17.42 1.37 -9.80
N ILE A 41 -16.12 1.61 -9.66
CA ILE A 41 -15.58 2.96 -9.40
C ILE A 41 -15.96 3.92 -10.54
N LEU A 42 -15.77 3.52 -11.80
CA LEU A 42 -16.12 4.34 -12.97
C LEU A 42 -17.62 4.61 -13.10
N LYS A 43 -18.47 3.69 -12.60
CA LYS A 43 -19.94 3.80 -12.60
C LYS A 43 -20.50 4.51 -11.36
N GLY A 44 -19.65 5.07 -10.50
CA GLY A 44 -20.06 5.75 -9.27
C GLY A 44 -20.54 4.82 -8.14
N LYS A 45 -20.26 3.52 -8.25
CA LYS A 45 -20.49 2.50 -7.20
C LYS A 45 -19.20 2.14 -6.49
N SER A 46 -18.34 3.15 -6.26
CA SER A 46 -17.03 2.95 -5.64
C SER A 46 -17.15 2.48 -4.19
N PRO A 47 -16.14 1.77 -3.68
CA PRO A 47 -15.95 1.61 -2.24
C PRO A 47 -15.87 2.96 -1.53
N ASP A 48 -16.11 2.96 -0.22
CA ASP A 48 -15.98 4.16 0.63
C ASP A 48 -14.60 4.79 0.50
N LYS A 49 -13.55 3.96 0.56
CA LYS A 49 -12.16 4.39 0.34
C LYS A 49 -11.43 3.44 -0.58
N PHE A 50 -10.62 3.99 -1.49
CA PHE A 50 -9.80 3.20 -2.39
C PHE A 50 -8.53 3.94 -2.84
N ILE A 51 -7.51 3.17 -3.18
CA ILE A 51 -6.27 3.61 -3.81
C ILE A 51 -6.09 2.80 -5.09
N VAL A 52 -5.87 3.51 -6.19
CA VAL A 52 -5.51 2.90 -7.47
C VAL A 52 -4.00 3.00 -7.68
N SER A 53 -3.39 1.91 -8.07
CA SER A 53 -1.95 1.84 -8.36
C SER A 53 -1.72 1.09 -9.67
N PHE A 54 -0.69 1.51 -10.40
CA PHE A 54 -0.18 0.80 -11.57
C PHE A 54 1.06 0.00 -11.19
N GLY A 55 1.08 -1.27 -11.57
CA GLY A 55 2.14 -2.20 -11.22
C GLY A 55 2.28 -2.42 -9.71
N TYR A 56 3.21 -3.29 -9.36
CA TYR A 56 3.57 -3.59 -7.97
C TYR A 56 5.09 -3.68 -7.81
N THR A 57 5.54 -3.57 -6.57
CA THR A 57 6.90 -3.94 -6.19
C THR A 57 6.82 -5.32 -5.57
N GLY A 58 7.57 -6.27 -6.13
CA GLY A 58 7.70 -7.61 -5.60
C GLY A 58 9.10 -7.81 -5.04
N TRP A 59 9.20 -8.65 -4.03
CA TRP A 59 10.48 -9.12 -3.50
C TRP A 59 10.71 -10.55 -3.99
N GLY A 60 11.95 -10.86 -4.36
CA GLY A 60 12.38 -12.23 -4.59
C GLY A 60 12.37 -13.03 -3.28
N PRO A 61 12.47 -14.37 -3.34
CA PRO A 61 12.53 -15.21 -2.14
C PRO A 61 13.63 -14.74 -1.18
N ASN A 62 13.30 -14.60 0.12
CA ASN A 62 14.17 -14.14 1.20
C ASN A 62 14.74 -12.70 1.06
N GLN A 63 14.35 -11.95 0.03
CA GLN A 63 14.89 -10.60 -0.18
C GLN A 63 14.37 -9.63 0.88
N LEU A 64 13.08 -9.69 1.21
CA LEU A 64 12.46 -8.81 2.20
C LEU A 64 13.08 -9.03 3.58
N GLU A 65 13.27 -10.29 4.00
CA GLU A 65 13.87 -10.66 5.28
C GLU A 65 15.32 -10.17 5.38
N ASN A 66 16.09 -10.30 4.29
CA ASN A 66 17.47 -9.80 4.22
C ASN A 66 17.55 -8.27 4.27
N GLU A 67 16.57 -7.56 3.69
CA GLU A 67 16.49 -6.10 3.76
C GLU A 67 16.06 -5.62 5.15
N ILE A 68 15.09 -6.27 5.79
CA ILE A 68 14.68 -6.00 7.17
C ILE A 68 15.87 -6.20 8.13
N GLY A 69 16.65 -7.27 7.95
CA GLY A 69 17.83 -7.57 8.77
C GLY A 69 18.97 -6.55 8.67
N GLN A 70 18.95 -5.65 7.69
CA GLN A 70 19.93 -4.57 7.53
C GLN A 70 19.51 -3.25 8.21
N ASN A 71 18.44 -3.25 9.02
CA ASN A 71 17.84 -2.04 9.61
C ASN A 71 17.47 -0.97 8.56
N ALA A 72 17.17 -1.39 7.33
CA ALA A 72 16.78 -0.49 6.25
C ALA A 72 15.27 -0.17 6.25
N TRP A 73 14.48 -0.85 7.09
CA TRP A 73 13.02 -0.76 7.12
C TRP A 73 12.50 -0.63 8.55
N GLU A 74 11.58 0.31 8.76
CA GLU A 74 10.77 0.40 9.98
C GLU A 74 9.43 -0.30 9.72
N ILE A 75 9.04 -1.22 10.61
CA ILE A 75 7.79 -2.00 10.49
C ILE A 75 6.81 -1.47 11.52
N THR A 76 5.58 -1.19 11.08
CA THR A 76 4.52 -0.67 11.94
C THR A 76 3.16 -1.18 11.46
N ASP A 77 2.18 -1.13 12.34
CA ASP A 77 0.83 -1.60 12.04
C ASP A 77 0.17 -0.74 10.95
N ALA A 78 -0.71 -1.38 10.18
CA ALA A 78 -1.44 -0.70 9.12
C ALA A 78 -2.53 0.21 9.70
N HIS A 79 -2.36 1.53 9.59
CA HIS A 79 -3.36 2.52 9.98
C HIS A 79 -4.19 2.98 8.77
N GLN A 80 -5.50 2.72 8.78
CA GLN A 80 -6.40 3.12 7.67
C GLN A 80 -6.43 4.62 7.40
N GLU A 81 -6.38 5.45 8.45
CA GLU A 81 -6.32 6.91 8.31
C GLU A 81 -5.06 7.35 7.55
N ILE A 82 -3.92 6.72 7.83
CA ILE A 82 -2.65 6.99 7.14
C ILE A 82 -2.71 6.46 5.71
N LEU A 83 -3.34 5.31 5.51
CA LEU A 83 -3.45 4.65 4.22
C LEU A 83 -4.33 5.45 3.25
N PHE A 84 -5.53 5.83 3.66
CA PHE A 84 -6.58 6.39 2.79
C PHE A 84 -6.84 7.88 2.97
N ASP A 85 -6.75 8.41 4.19
CA ASP A 85 -7.21 9.76 4.51
C ASP A 85 -6.07 10.79 4.55
N THR A 86 -4.82 10.33 4.69
CA THR A 86 -3.65 11.19 4.77
C THR A 86 -3.07 11.46 3.37
N PRO A 87 -2.86 12.73 2.97
CA PRO A 87 -2.18 13.07 1.72
C PRO A 87 -0.80 12.40 1.62
N ASN A 88 -0.43 11.92 0.43
CA ASN A 88 0.80 11.13 0.24
C ASN A 88 2.07 11.79 0.79
N ASN A 89 2.21 13.11 0.64
CA ASN A 89 3.36 13.87 1.14
C ASN A 89 3.41 14.01 2.67
N LEU A 90 2.30 13.71 3.36
CA LEU A 90 2.18 13.80 4.82
C LEU A 90 2.18 12.44 5.51
N LYS A 91 2.07 11.34 4.77
CA LYS A 91 1.97 9.97 5.34
C LYS A 91 3.15 9.63 6.25
N ILE A 92 4.36 9.96 5.84
CA ILE A 92 5.57 9.68 6.63
C ILE A 92 5.58 10.48 7.94
N ASN A 93 5.20 11.76 7.91
CA ASN A 93 5.14 12.60 9.11
C ASN A 93 4.04 12.11 10.06
N LYS A 94 2.86 11.80 9.53
CA LYS A 94 1.74 11.27 10.32
C LYS A 94 2.09 9.91 10.93
N LEU A 95 2.81 9.06 10.20
CA LEU A 95 3.27 7.78 10.72
C LEU A 95 4.32 7.95 11.81
N SER A 96 5.26 8.88 11.64
CA SER A 96 6.24 9.26 12.66
C SER A 96 5.58 9.71 13.96
N GLU A 97 4.53 10.54 13.88
CA GLU A 97 3.76 10.99 15.04
C GLU A 97 3.04 9.85 15.77
N VAL A 98 2.48 8.88 15.03
CA VAL A 98 1.69 7.79 15.59
C VAL A 98 2.57 6.67 16.16
N SER A 99 3.63 6.30 15.45
CA SER A 99 4.52 5.19 15.84
C SER A 99 5.67 5.64 16.74
N GLY A 100 5.88 6.95 16.92
CA GLY A 100 6.96 7.52 17.73
C GLY A 100 8.36 7.37 17.11
N PHE A 101 8.42 7.00 15.83
CA PHE A 101 9.66 6.77 15.08
C PHE A 101 10.13 8.05 14.37
N ASP A 102 11.43 8.34 14.36
CA ASP A 102 11.99 9.49 13.63
C ASP A 102 12.43 9.09 12.21
N PRO A 103 11.76 9.60 11.14
CA PRO A 103 12.04 9.24 9.76
C PRO A 103 13.47 9.60 9.30
N ARG A 104 14.19 10.42 10.07
CA ARG A 104 15.59 10.80 9.80
C ARG A 104 16.59 9.73 10.23
N ILE A 105 16.16 8.68 10.93
CA ILE A 105 17.02 7.60 11.43
C ILE A 105 17.13 6.42 10.43
N ILE A 106 16.26 6.35 9.41
CA ILE A 106 16.39 5.34 8.35
C ILE A 106 17.63 5.65 7.51
N ASN A 107 18.64 4.78 7.57
CA ASN A 107 19.87 4.93 6.80
C ASN A 107 19.55 4.96 5.30
N GLN A 108 19.82 6.11 4.66
CA GLN A 108 19.93 6.23 3.21
C GLN A 108 21.23 5.55 2.75
N THR A 109 21.30 4.23 2.74
CA THR A 109 22.35 3.55 2.00
C THR A 109 22.00 3.68 0.52
N GLN A 110 22.59 4.71 -0.09
CA GLN A 110 22.54 4.98 -1.52
C GLN A 110 22.80 3.70 -2.31
N GLY A 111 21.89 3.37 -3.23
CA GLY A 111 22.22 2.52 -4.37
C GLY A 111 23.37 3.17 -5.12
N SER A 112 24.58 2.70 -4.83
CA SER A 112 25.82 3.13 -5.45
C SER A 112 26.07 2.20 -6.64
N SER A 113 25.93 2.78 -7.84
CA SER A 113 26.37 2.36 -9.18
C SER A 113 26.36 0.87 -9.57
#